data_AF-X1G947-F1
#
_entry.id   AF-X1G947-F1
#
_cell.length_a   1.000
_cell.length_b   1.000
_cell.length_c   1.000
_cell.angle_alpha   90.00
_cell.angle_beta   90.00
_cell.angle_gamma   90.00
#
_symmetry.space_group_name_H-M   'P 1'
#
loop_
_entity.id
_entity.type
_entity.pdbx_description
1 polymer ?
#
loop_
_entity_poly.entity_id
_entity_poly.type
_entity_poly.pdbx_seq_one_letter_code
_entity_poly.pdbx_strand_id
1 'polypeptide(L)'
;MARAVLFHDAAVAPLAGPVCDVITIAKRDLKAGEILDGMGGFTCYGVIENSNVCQAQNMLPIGLSEGCHLKQDIRKDQEITYDDVGLPKDRLCDKLRTEQNQYFGRSKIHKS
;
A
#
# COMPACT_ATOMS: atom_id res chain seq x y z
N MET A 1 7.98 22.50 -11.11
CA MET A 1 6.96 23.21 -11.91
C MET A 1 7.54 23.78 -13.20
N ALA A 2 8.53 24.68 -13.18
CA ALA A 2 9.11 25.28 -14.39
C ALA A 2 9.55 24.27 -15.47
N ARG A 3 10.20 23.15 -15.10
CA ARG A 3 10.58 22.10 -16.07
C ARG A 3 9.41 21.46 -16.80
N ALA A 4 8.37 21.07 -16.07
CA ALA A 4 7.19 20.45 -16.66
C ALA A 4 6.40 21.43 -17.56
N VAL A 5 6.31 22.71 -17.15
CA VAL A 5 5.51 23.72 -17.88
C VAL A 5 6.26 24.28 -19.08
N LEU A 6 7.56 24.58 -18.95
CA LEU A 6 8.33 25.26 -19.98
C LEU A 6 9.02 24.29 -20.94
N PHE A 7 9.37 23.09 -20.48
CA PHE A 7 10.12 22.11 -21.25
C PHE A 7 9.36 20.81 -21.49
N HIS A 8 8.09 20.73 -21.07
CA HIS A 8 7.23 19.54 -21.22
C HIS A 8 7.87 18.23 -20.72
N ASP A 9 8.71 18.35 -19.69
CA ASP A 9 9.55 17.28 -19.19
C ASP A 9 9.28 16.98 -17.71
N ALA A 10 9.05 15.70 -17.41
CA ALA A 10 8.84 15.21 -16.07
C ALA A 10 10.17 15.07 -15.34
N ALA A 11 10.33 15.75 -14.20
CA ALA A 11 11.54 15.63 -13.40
C ALA A 11 11.75 14.22 -12.84
N VAL A 12 10.66 13.51 -12.53
CA VAL A 12 10.62 12.11 -12.12
C VAL A 12 9.30 11.51 -12.60
N ALA A 13 9.36 10.33 -13.22
CA ALA A 13 8.20 9.51 -13.56
C ALA A 13 8.56 8.02 -13.39
N PRO A 14 7.63 7.16 -12.95
CA PRO A 14 7.84 5.72 -12.96
C PRO A 14 8.10 5.21 -14.39
N LEU A 15 9.07 4.31 -14.56
CA LEU A 15 9.39 3.72 -15.86
C LEU A 15 8.33 2.71 -16.33
N ALA A 16 7.76 1.95 -15.40
CA ALA A 16 6.80 0.88 -15.66
C ALA A 16 5.96 0.63 -14.39
N GLY A 17 5.50 -0.62 -14.20
CA GLY A 17 4.77 -1.02 -13.00
C GLY A 17 5.63 -0.97 -11.72
N PRO A 18 4.99 -0.98 -10.54
CA PRO A 18 5.71 -1.01 -9.26
C PRO A 18 6.63 -2.23 -9.14
N VAL A 19 7.86 -2.00 -8.67
CA VAL A 19 8.82 -3.05 -8.31
C VAL A 19 8.91 -3.26 -6.80
N CYS A 20 8.56 -2.23 -6.03
CA CYS A 20 8.43 -2.27 -4.58
C CYS A 20 7.18 -1.52 -4.13
N ASP A 21 6.68 -1.88 -2.95
CA ASP A 21 5.66 -1.18 -2.20
C ASP A 21 6.19 -0.84 -0.81
N VAL A 22 5.54 0.10 -0.14
CA VAL A 22 5.78 0.36 1.28
C VAL A 22 4.62 -0.25 2.06
N ILE A 23 4.90 -1.31 2.81
CA ILE A 23 3.91 -2.12 3.55
C ILE A 23 3.67 -1.53 4.95
N THR A 24 2.55 -1.91 5.54
CA THR A 24 2.12 -1.47 6.87
C THR A 24 2.60 -2.45 7.95
N ILE A 25 3.39 -1.97 8.90
CA ILE A 25 3.82 -2.73 10.09
C ILE A 25 3.23 -2.10 11.36
N ALA A 26 2.71 -2.92 12.27
CA ALA A 26 2.18 -2.46 13.55
C ALA A 26 3.28 -1.88 14.46
N LYS A 27 3.09 -0.67 14.97
CA LYS A 27 4.07 0.02 15.84
C LYS A 27 4.01 -0.44 17.30
N ARG A 28 2.87 -0.99 17.70
CA ARG A 28 2.56 -1.54 19.02
C ARG A 28 1.55 -2.68 18.86
N ASP A 29 1.22 -3.34 19.96
CA ASP A 29 0.07 -4.25 19.97
C ASP A 29 -1.22 -3.44 19.69
N LEU A 30 -2.02 -3.96 18.77
CA LEU A 30 -3.29 -3.39 18.34
C LEU A 30 -4.40 -4.42 18.55
N LYS A 31 -5.59 -3.95 18.89
CA LYS A 31 -6.77 -4.75 19.16
C LYS A 31 -7.76 -4.71 18.01
N ALA A 32 -8.51 -5.81 17.87
CA ALA A 32 -9.66 -5.85 16.96
C ALA A 32 -10.60 -4.65 17.21
N GLY A 33 -11.05 -4.02 16.13
CA GLY A 33 -11.89 -2.82 16.15
C GLY A 33 -11.13 -1.49 16.22
N GLU A 34 -9.83 -1.47 16.51
CA GLU A 34 -9.02 -0.24 16.42
C GLU A 34 -8.94 0.27 14.97
N ILE A 35 -8.83 1.60 14.82
CA ILE A 35 -8.67 2.26 13.52
C ILE A 35 -7.21 2.65 13.34
N LEU A 36 -6.64 2.29 12.20
CA LEU A 36 -5.28 2.72 11.83
C LEU A 36 -5.26 4.22 11.51
N ASP A 37 -4.34 4.93 12.14
CA ASP A 37 -4.16 6.39 12.00
C ASP A 37 -3.20 6.79 10.88
N GLY A 38 -2.72 5.82 10.09
CA GLY A 38 -1.95 6.06 8.88
C GLY A 38 -0.49 6.44 9.10
N MET A 39 0.10 7.10 8.10
CA MET A 39 1.51 7.52 8.12
C MET A 39 1.76 8.62 9.14
N GLY A 40 2.83 8.49 9.92
CA GLY A 40 3.21 9.49 10.93
C GLY A 40 2.42 9.41 12.25
N GLY A 41 1.42 8.54 12.33
CA GLY A 41 0.64 8.29 13.54
C GLY A 41 1.30 7.36 14.56
N PHE A 42 0.50 6.76 15.43
CA PHE A 42 0.91 5.90 16.54
C PHE A 42 0.63 4.41 16.29
N THR A 43 -0.20 4.06 15.31
CA THR A 43 -0.62 2.67 15.09
C THR A 43 0.36 1.87 14.24
N CYS A 44 0.93 2.49 13.20
CA CYS A 44 1.76 1.79 12.22
C CYS A 44 2.96 2.61 11.71
N TYR A 45 3.85 1.94 11.00
CA TYR A 45 4.94 2.54 10.23
C TYR A 45 5.15 1.78 8.90
N GLY A 46 5.86 2.41 7.96
CA GLY A 46 6.11 1.86 6.63
C GLY A 46 7.45 1.13 6.53
N VAL A 47 7.47 -0.02 5.87
CA VAL A 47 8.69 -0.76 5.49
C VAL A 47 8.63 -1.09 4.00
N ILE A 48 9.76 -1.03 3.30
CA ILE A 48 9.82 -1.36 1.87
C ILE A 48 9.84 -2.87 1.66
N GLU A 49 9.07 -3.36 0.69
CA GLU A 49 9.07 -4.76 0.24
C GLU A 49 8.86 -4.84 -1.27
N ASN A 50 9.32 -5.92 -1.91
CA ASN A 50 9.15 -6.17 -3.33
C ASN A 50 7.68 -6.37 -3.69
N SER A 51 7.21 -5.74 -4.76
CA SER A 51 5.79 -5.75 -5.13
C SER A 51 5.24 -7.15 -5.44
N ASN A 52 6.08 -8.09 -5.88
CA ASN A 52 5.65 -9.48 -6.05
C ASN A 52 5.35 -10.17 -4.71
N VAL A 53 6.16 -9.92 -3.68
CA VAL A 53 5.95 -10.45 -2.33
C VAL A 53 4.71 -9.81 -1.72
N CYS A 54 4.58 -8.48 -1.81
CA CYS A 54 3.41 -7.75 -1.32
C CYS A 54 2.10 -8.27 -1.90
N GLN A 55 2.06 -8.51 -3.21
CA GLN A 55 0.88 -9.06 -3.89
C GLN A 55 0.61 -10.52 -3.49
N ALA A 56 1.65 -11.35 -3.42
CA ALA A 56 1.50 -12.75 -3.06
C ALA A 56 1.03 -12.95 -1.62
N GLN A 57 1.46 -12.08 -0.71
CA GLN A 57 1.13 -12.13 0.72
C GLN A 57 -0.01 -11.17 1.11
N ASN A 58 -0.68 -10.56 0.13
CA ASN A 58 -1.83 -9.67 0.34
C ASN A 58 -1.55 -8.52 1.34
N MET A 59 -0.31 -8.01 1.36
CA MET A 59 0.13 -6.98 2.31
C MET A 59 -0.57 -5.64 2.06
N LEU A 60 -0.96 -4.95 3.14
CA LEU A 60 -1.60 -3.65 3.08
C LEU A 60 -0.55 -2.55 2.86
N PRO A 61 -0.59 -1.78 1.75
CA PRO A 61 0.29 -0.65 1.56
C PRO A 61 0.01 0.46 2.58
N ILE A 62 1.05 1.07 3.15
CA ILE A 62 0.92 2.10 4.18
C ILE A 62 0.13 3.33 3.70
N GLY A 63 0.20 3.65 2.40
CA GLY A 63 -0.59 4.73 1.80
C GLY A 63 -2.10 4.46 1.74
N LEU A 64 -2.54 3.24 2.05
CA LEU A 64 -3.94 2.82 2.05
C LEU A 64 -4.43 2.42 3.45
N SER A 65 -3.58 2.48 4.47
CA SER A 65 -3.91 2.00 5.82
C SER A 65 -4.80 2.96 6.61
N GLU A 66 -4.75 4.26 6.33
CA GLU A 66 -5.46 5.28 7.11
C GLU A 66 -6.99 5.05 7.11
N GLY A 67 -7.59 4.96 8.29
CA GLY A 67 -9.02 4.73 8.46
C GLY A 67 -9.45 3.26 8.35
N CYS A 68 -8.54 2.34 8.04
CA CYS A 68 -8.82 0.90 8.07
C CYS A 68 -9.10 0.44 9.51
N HIS A 69 -10.15 -0.35 9.70
CA HIS A 69 -10.45 -0.95 11.00
C HIS A 69 -9.90 -2.36 11.09
N LEU A 70 -9.31 -2.72 12.22
CA LEU A 70 -8.80 -4.06 12.44
C LEU A 70 -9.94 -5.06 12.66
N LYS A 71 -9.86 -6.21 11.98
CA LYS A 71 -10.75 -7.36 12.17
C LYS A 71 -10.28 -8.27 13.30
N GLN A 72 -9.00 -8.22 13.64
CA GLN A 72 -8.36 -9.08 14.63
C GLN A 72 -7.24 -8.35 15.38
N ASP A 73 -6.78 -8.94 16.48
CA ASP A 73 -5.63 -8.44 17.23
C ASP A 73 -4.34 -8.62 16.41
N ILE A 74 -3.48 -7.60 16.40
CA ILE A 74 -2.20 -7.58 15.70
C ILE A 74 -1.09 -7.27 16.69
N ARG A 75 -0.01 -8.05 16.68
CA ARG A 75 1.13 -7.83 17.57
C ARG A 75 2.02 -6.71 17.05
N LYS A 76 2.74 -6.06 17.96
CA LYS A 76 3.83 -5.15 17.58
C LYS A 76 4.79 -5.83 16.59
N ASP A 77 5.23 -5.05 15.60
CA ASP A 77 6.17 -5.43 14.54
C ASP A 77 5.66 -6.52 13.59
N GLN A 78 4.37 -6.86 13.64
CA GLN A 78 3.71 -7.75 12.69
C GLN A 78 3.29 -6.97 11.43
N GLU A 79 3.42 -7.58 10.25
CA GLU A 79 2.81 -7.04 9.03
C GLU A 79 1.29 -7.04 9.08
N ILE A 80 0.68 -5.99 8.52
CA ILE A 80 -0.77 -5.88 8.37
C ILE A 80 -1.12 -6.16 6.90
N THR A 81 -2.06 -7.08 6.70
CA THR A 81 -2.57 -7.49 5.38
C THR A 81 -3.98 -6.95 5.14
N TYR A 82 -4.48 -7.06 3.91
CA TYR A 82 -5.89 -6.74 3.62
C TYR A 82 -6.88 -7.67 4.35
N ASP A 83 -6.44 -8.88 4.72
CA ASP A 83 -7.28 -9.81 5.45
C ASP A 83 -7.49 -9.35 6.90
N ASP A 84 -6.50 -8.68 7.49
CA ASP A 84 -6.54 -8.12 8.84
C ASP A 84 -7.45 -6.89 8.99
N VAL A 85 -7.78 -6.21 7.88
CA VAL A 85 -8.48 -4.92 7.92
C VAL A 85 -9.75 -4.87 7.10
N GLY A 86 -10.73 -4.09 7.54
CA GLY A 86 -11.79 -3.61 6.65
C GLY A 86 -11.49 -2.20 6.16
N LEU A 87 -11.60 -2.01 4.85
CA LEU A 87 -11.34 -0.73 4.19
C LEU A 87 -12.52 0.24 4.39
N PRO A 88 -12.27 1.55 4.54
CA PRO A 88 -13.30 2.57 4.39
C PRO A 88 -13.97 2.48 3.02
N LYS A 89 -15.27 2.75 2.97
CA LYS A 89 -16.03 2.71 1.72
C LYS A 89 -15.64 3.85 0.79
N ASP A 90 -15.68 3.58 -0.51
CA ASP A 90 -15.63 4.56 -1.59
C ASP A 90 -14.37 5.43 -1.70
N ARG A 91 -13.24 5.03 -1.11
CA ARG A 91 -11.98 5.76 -1.29
C ARG A 91 -11.47 5.62 -2.73
N LEU A 92 -11.13 6.75 -3.35
CA LEU A 92 -10.56 6.78 -4.70
C LEU A 92 -9.21 6.03 -4.77
N CYS A 93 -8.38 6.14 -3.72
CA CYS A 93 -7.08 5.48 -3.69
C CYS A 93 -7.18 3.95 -3.76
N ASP A 94 -8.19 3.34 -3.15
CA ASP A 94 -8.44 1.89 -3.22
C ASP A 94 -8.83 1.45 -4.64
N LYS A 95 -9.66 2.26 -5.31
CA LYS A 95 -10.07 2.04 -6.71
C LYS A 95 -8.85 2.13 -7.64
N LEU A 96 -8.07 3.21 -7.53
CA LEU A 96 -6.86 3.41 -8.33
C LEU A 96 -5.80 2.34 -8.07
N ARG A 97 -5.63 1.86 -6.82
CA ARG A 97 -4.72 0.75 -6.53
C ARG A 97 -5.18 -0.54 -7.19
N THR A 98 -6.49 -0.82 -7.16
CA THR A 98 -7.07 -1.99 -7.83
C THR A 98 -6.83 -1.91 -9.34
N GLU A 99 -7.07 -0.75 -9.96
CA GLU A 99 -6.79 -0.51 -11.39
C GLU A 99 -5.30 -0.68 -11.71
N GLN A 100 -4.40 -0.14 -10.88
CA GLN A 100 -2.95 -0.31 -11.02
C GLN A 100 -2.55 -1.79 -10.96
N ASN A 101 -3.07 -2.54 -10.00
CA ASN A 101 -2.82 -3.98 -9.86
C ASN A 101 -3.33 -4.76 -11.07
N GLN A 102 -4.51 -4.41 -11.60
CA GLN A 102 -5.07 -5.06 -12.80
C GLN A 102 -4.26 -4.74 -14.06
N TYR A 103 -3.82 -3.49 -14.22
CA TYR A 103 -3.06 -3.04 -15.37
C TYR A 103 -1.67 -3.69 -15.41
N PHE A 104 -0.93 -3.66 -14.30
CA PHE A 104 0.44 -4.18 -14.24
C PHE A 104 0.54 -5.67 -13.86
N GLY A 105 -0.49 -6.25 -13.23
CA GLY A 105 -0.53 -7.67 -12.87
C GLY A 105 -0.57 -8.60 -14.09
N ARG A 106 -1.05 -8.11 -15.25
CA ARG A 106 -1.10 -8.87 -16.51
C ARG A 106 0.27 -9.01 -17.19
N SER A 107 1.25 -8.18 -16.86
CA SER A 107 2.56 -8.14 -17.56
C SER A 107 3.55 -9.24 -17.16
N LYS A 108 3.24 -10.11 -16.18
CA LYS A 108 4.17 -11.15 -15.70
C LYS A 108 4.09 -12.51 -16.42
N ILE A 109 3.30 -12.63 -17.50
CA ILE A 109 3.27 -13.86 -18.33
C ILE A 109 4.22 -13.69 -19.53
N HIS A 110 5.51 -13.77 -19.28
CA HIS A 110 6.49 -14.20 -20.30
C HIS A 110 7.49 -15.12 -19.60
N LYS A 111 7.22 -16.43 -19.68
CA LYS A 111 8.17 -17.48 -19.33
C LYS A 111 9.11 -17.64 -20.53
N SER A 112 10.42 -17.55 -20.28
CA SER A 112 11.44 -18.19 -21.12
C SER A 112 11.52 -19.68 -20.81
#